data_AF-A0A7K2EI02-F1
#
_entry.id   AF-A0A7K2EI02-F1
#
_cell.length_a   1.000
_cell.length_b   1.000
_cell.length_c   1.000
_cell.angle_alpha   90.00
_cell.angle_beta   90.00
_cell.angle_gamma   90.00
#
_symmetry.space_group_name_H-M   'P 1'
#
loop_
_entity.id
_entity.type
_entity.pdbx_description
1 polymer ?
#
loop_
_entity_poly.entity_id
_entity_poly.type
_entity_poly.pdbx_seq_one_letter_code
_entity_poly.pdbx_strand_id
1 'polypeptide(L)' 'HVGKWAQDGIVNFLGGCCGTTPDHVREISNVVEGLPPRSPVPSKDTLRLAGLEPFELGS' A
#
# COMPACT_ATOMS: atom_id res chain seq x y z
N HIS A 1 -7.63 -11.49 -3.94
CA HIS A 1 -6.22 -11.06 -4.12
C HIS A 1 -5.66 -10.27 -2.94
N VAL A 2 -6.47 -9.49 -2.22
CA VAL A 2 -6.02 -8.57 -1.17
C VAL A 2 -5.20 -9.23 -0.05
N GLY A 3 -5.59 -10.41 0.43
CA GLY A 3 -4.84 -11.14 1.45
C GLY A 3 -3.40 -11.48 1.04
N LYS A 4 -3.17 -11.81 -0.24
CA LYS A 4 -1.82 -12.06 -0.77
C LYS A 4 -0.95 -10.79 -0.75
N TRP A 5 -1.52 -9.62 -1.03
CA TRP A 5 -0.80 -8.36 -0.95
C TRP A 5 -0.36 -8.02 0.49
N ALA A 6 -1.19 -8.36 1.47
CA ALA A 6 -0.83 -8.20 2.88
C ALA A 6 0.28 -9.20 3.28
N GLN A 7 0.17 -10.46 2.87
CA GLN A 7 1.19 -11.49 3.13
C GLN A 7 2.54 -11.16 2.48
N ASP A 8 2.53 -10.65 1.25
CA ASP A 8 3.73 -10.25 0.53
C ASP A 8 4.29 -8.89 1.06
N GLY A 9 3.64 -8.27 2.05
CA GLY A 9 4.13 -7.07 2.71
C GLY A 9 4.18 -5.84 1.81
N ILE A 10 3.26 -5.70 0.86
CA ILE A 10 3.26 -4.58 -0.10
C ILE A 10 2.29 -3.43 0.27
N VAL A 11 1.39 -3.64 1.24
CA VAL A 11 0.34 -2.69 1.65
C VAL A 11 0.40 -2.35 3.14
N ASN A 12 -0.12 -1.16 3.47
CA ASN A 12 -0.34 -0.70 4.85
C ASN A 12 -1.80 -0.34 5.14
N PHE A 13 -2.55 0.02 4.10
CA PHE A 13 -3.96 0.38 4.18
C PHE A 13 -4.73 -0.34 3.09
N LEU A 14 -5.89 -0.86 3.46
CA LEU A 14 -6.78 -1.59 2.57
C LEU A 14 -8.21 -1.10 2.80
N GLY A 15 -8.95 -1.02 1.71
CA GLY A 15 -10.33 -0.55 1.69
C GLY A 15 -10.88 -0.72 0.29
N GLY A 16 -11.76 0.17 -0.13
CA GLY A 16 -12.26 0.17 -1.49
C GLY A 16 -12.84 1.50 -1.93
N CYS A 17 -13.16 1.58 -3.21
CA CYS A 17 -13.70 2.76 -3.88
C CYS A 17 -15.17 2.50 -4.27
N CYS A 18 -15.60 2.99 -5.43
CA CYS A 18 -16.92 2.76 -5.99
C CYS A 18 -17.26 1.26 -6.07
N GLY A 19 -18.45 0.89 -5.57
CA GLY A 19 -18.93 -0.50 -5.56
C GLY A 19 -18.48 -1.35 -4.37
N THR A 20 -17.73 -0.78 -3.42
CA THR A 20 -17.36 -1.50 -2.19
C THR A 20 -18.52 -1.50 -1.21
N THR A 21 -18.90 -2.67 -0.70
CA THR A 21 -19.96 -2.85 0.29
C THR A 21 -19.37 -3.15 1.68
N PRO A 22 -20.17 -3.03 2.75
CA PRO A 22 -19.74 -3.47 4.08
C PRO A 22 -19.25 -4.93 4.12
N ASP A 23 -19.82 -5.81 3.30
CA ASP A 23 -19.41 -7.22 3.23
C ASP A 23 -18.02 -7.38 2.63
N HIS A 24 -17.67 -6.58 1.61
CA HIS A 24 -16.30 -6.56 1.08
C HIS A 24 -15.29 -6.12 2.15
N VAL A 25 -15.60 -5.08 2.92
CA VAL A 25 -14.71 -4.60 3.99
C VAL A 25 -14.53 -5.65 5.08
N ARG A 26 -15.63 -6.33 5.47
CA ARG A 26 -15.56 -7.44 6.44
C ARG A 26 -14.64 -8.54 5.95
N GLU A 27 -14.77 -8.94 4.68
CA GLU A 27 -13.92 -9.99 4.13
C GLU A 27 -12.46 -9.54 3.99
N ILE A 28 -12.20 -8.28 3.62
CA ILE A 28 -10.85 -7.71 3.64
C ILE A 28 -10.25 -7.80 5.05
N SER A 29 -11.03 -7.45 6.09
CA SER A 29 -10.58 -7.56 7.48
C SER A 29 -10.24 -8.99 7.85
N ASN A 30 -11.11 -9.95 7.53
CA ASN A 30 -10.91 -11.37 7.84
C ASN A 30 -9.61 -11.93 7.24
N VAL A 31 -9.33 -11.62 5.97
CA VAL A 31 -8.18 -12.20 5.26
C VAL A 31 -6.82 -11.57 5.62
N VAL A 32 -6.82 -10.42 6.30
CA VAL A 32 -5.59 -9.74 6.73
C VAL A 32 -5.39 -9.73 8.24
N GLU A 33 -6.33 -10.28 9.00
CA GLU A 33 -6.25 -10.36 10.45
C GLU A 33 -4.97 -11.07 10.89
N GLY A 34 -4.25 -10.46 11.84
CA GLY A 34 -2.99 -10.98 12.38
C GLY A 34 -1.76 -10.78 11.49
N LEU A 35 -1.89 -10.25 10.27
CA LEU A 35 -0.74 -9.94 9.43
C LEU A 35 -0.07 -8.62 9.85
N PRO A 36 1.27 -8.54 9.88
CA PRO A 36 1.96 -7.31 10.21
C PRO A 36 1.85 -6.28 9.06
N PRO A 37 1.86 -4.97 9.36
CA PRO A 37 1.96 -3.94 8.33
C PRO A 37 3.33 -3.99 7.63
N ARG A 38 3.39 -3.51 6.39
CA ARG A 38 4.63 -3.32 5.65
C ARG A 38 5.55 -2.31 6.35
N SER A 39 6.81 -2.69 6.54
CA SER A 39 7.86 -1.76 6.96
C SER A 39 8.21 -0.76 5.85
N PRO A 40 8.09 0.56 6.07
CA PRO A 40 8.53 1.57 5.11
C PRO A 40 10.05 1.55 4.93
N VAL A 41 10.51 1.83 3.72
CA VAL A 41 11.93 2.08 3.43
C VAL A 41 12.23 3.55 3.78
N PRO A 42 13.35 3.86 4.45
CA PRO A 42 13.73 5.24 4.72
C PRO A 42 13.91 6.05 3.42
N SER A 43 13.58 7.34 3.47
CA SER A 43 13.79 8.26 2.35
C SER A 43 15.28 8.51 2.13
N LYS A 44 15.68 8.68 0.87
CA LYS A 44 17.01 9.16 0.51
C LYS A 44 17.02 10.69 0.47
N ASP A 45 18.16 11.29 0.79
CA ASP A 45 18.39 12.72 0.64
C ASP A 45 18.63 13.06 -0.84
N THR A 46 17.55 13.17 -1.60
CA THR A 46 17.59 13.40 -3.06
C THR A 46 16.52 14.43 -3.42
N LEU A 47 16.84 15.37 -4.31
CA LEU A 47 15.83 16.27 -4.85
C LEU A 47 14.92 15.48 -5.79
N ARG A 48 13.63 15.40 -5.46
CA ARG A 48 12.63 14.69 -6.27
C ARG A 48 11.62 15.68 -6.82
N LEU A 49 11.45 15.69 -8.13
CA LEU A 49 10.49 16.53 -8.86
C LEU A 49 9.47 15.65 -9.58
N ALA A 50 8.32 16.24 -9.93
CA ALA A 50 7.20 15.54 -10.56
C ALA A 50 6.71 16.26 -11.84
N GLY A 51 6.34 15.46 -12.84
CA GLY A 51 5.75 15.87 -14.12
C GLY A 51 4.99 14.69 -14.73
N LEU A 52 5.26 14.36 -16.00
CA LEU A 52 4.77 13.10 -16.59
C LEU A 52 5.57 11.88 -16.13
N GLU A 53 6.84 12.10 -15.80
CA GLU A 53 7.77 11.08 -15.33
C GLU A 53 8.47 11.58 -14.06
N PRO A 54 8.84 10.67 -13.14
CA PRO A 54 9.62 11.04 -11.97
C PRO A 54 11.01 11.54 -12.39
N PHE A 55 11.46 12.64 -11.78
CA PHE A 55 12.82 13.14 -11.94
C PHE A 55 13.51 13.19 -10.57
N GLU A 56 14.67 12.56 -10.45
CA GLU A 56 15.50 12.56 -9.24
C GLU A 56 16.87 13.18 -9.53
N LEU A 57 17.27 14.19 -8.75
CA LEU A 57 18.60 14.78 -8.78
C LEU A 57 19.28 14.58 -7.42
N GLY A 58 20.27 13.70 -7.41
CA GLY A 58 21.07 13.35 -6.23
C GLY A 58 22.37 12.68 -6.66
N SER A 59 23.40 12.82 -5.84
CA SER A 59 24.70 12.15 -5.98
C SER A 59 24.62 10.65 -5.75
#